data_AF-A0A1E1W3L7-F1
#
_entry.id   AF-A0A1E1W3L7-F1
#
_cell.length_a   1.000
_cell.length_b   1.000
_cell.length_c   1.000
_cell.angle_alpha   90.00
_cell.angle_beta   90.00
_cell.angle_gamma   90.00
#
_symmetry.space_group_name_H-M   'P 1'
#
loop_
_entity.id
_entity.type
_entity.pdbx_description
1 polymer ?
#
loop_
_entity_poly.entity_id
_entity_poly.type
_entity_poly.pdbx_seq_one_letter_code
_entity_poly.pdbx_strand_id
1 'polypeptide(L)'
;IFQLADEPYKSEFMAKHAPAHAKIDRGNIERKLLHIQESICRFAGYSRPAVPLADILQYIKGNYIHYCLPIFNMYLANLPLPKFFKFVEALLDSAVSVQKHALRLAFHCFNAADLKILIMKIWKTTKNITIRSVIYTSLLQDIETKRNDKARQAGMFELLLTLTLDINKDDHSEIITILTSFYRIPNIATFRGRYIETAWRTVSKFPNEGAVNLERRALVLRNLKLYVEVIDKKMIREIVDEYFHTVLTKDYIAHTLAEVMFEGQQNSRHLFSDLNQAKFELAVAFIVKFSDEEDYCAEYVNFVLNKCLELWDETYGDTYIFRDYCQRFIYNIIDLHYESGKPSIAMNPVFENMLKLLQDSLQSHEIYMITWGLRLTIMTNEILDNYLKHRQVRCSKDLEREIALKYATAVNAMVLEYVEKKIFYWSMLDEIAGEIKHKLHK
;
A
#
# COMPACT_ATOMS: atom_id res chain seq x y z
N ILE A 1 19.72 0.33 -50.85
CA ILE A 1 18.52 1.16 -51.08
C ILE A 1 18.55 2.41 -50.19
N PHE A 2 18.31 2.31 -48.88
CA PHE A 2 18.20 3.48 -47.99
C PHE A 2 19.44 4.41 -47.94
N GLN A 3 20.63 3.90 -48.28
CA GLN A 3 21.85 4.72 -48.38
C GLN A 3 22.15 5.28 -49.78
N LEU A 4 21.64 4.65 -50.84
CA LEU A 4 22.14 4.86 -52.22
C LEU A 4 21.08 5.36 -53.20
N ALA A 5 19.80 5.08 -52.93
CA ALA A 5 18.70 5.53 -53.79
C ALA A 5 18.35 7.01 -53.50
N ASP A 6 17.68 7.66 -54.44
CA ASP A 6 17.09 8.98 -54.22
C ASP A 6 15.79 8.88 -53.40
N GLU A 7 15.30 10.03 -52.91
CA GLU A 7 14.10 10.07 -52.04
C GLU A 7 12.81 9.59 -52.72
N PRO A 8 12.52 9.94 -53.99
CA PRO A 8 11.35 9.40 -54.69
C PRO A 8 11.38 7.88 -54.76
N TYR A 9 12.52 7.28 -55.14
CA TYR A 9 12.63 5.83 -55.23
C TYR A 9 12.48 5.16 -53.86
N LYS A 10 13.05 5.73 -52.79
CA LYS A 10 12.85 5.19 -51.43
C LYS A 10 11.38 5.18 -51.04
N SER A 11 10.67 6.27 -51.32
CA SER A 11 9.25 6.43 -50.98
C SER A 11 8.38 5.44 -51.76
N GLU A 12 8.61 5.31 -53.08
CA GLU A 12 7.91 4.33 -53.92
C GLU A 12 8.21 2.89 -53.50
N PHE A 13 9.47 2.57 -53.20
CA PHE A 13 9.87 1.25 -52.73
C PHE A 13 9.17 0.89 -51.41
N MET A 14 9.11 1.83 -50.47
CA MET A 14 8.41 1.63 -49.20
C MET A 14 6.90 1.52 -49.38
N ALA A 15 6.29 2.36 -50.20
CA ALA A 15 4.85 2.29 -50.47
C ALA A 15 4.47 0.95 -51.12
N LYS A 16 5.26 0.47 -52.08
CA LYS A 16 5.05 -0.81 -52.77
C LYS A 16 5.03 -2.01 -51.82
N HIS A 17 5.87 -1.98 -50.78
CA HIS A 17 6.03 -3.10 -49.86
C HIS A 17 5.33 -2.89 -48.51
N ALA A 18 4.57 -1.82 -48.36
CA ALA A 18 3.89 -1.48 -47.12
C ALA A 18 2.97 -2.63 -46.67
N PRO A 19 2.97 -3.01 -45.37
CA PRO A 19 2.06 -4.02 -44.87
C PRO A 19 0.60 -3.60 -45.08
N ALA A 20 -0.22 -4.44 -45.69
CA ALA A 20 -1.65 -4.15 -45.85
C ALA A 20 -2.38 -4.19 -44.50
N HIS A 21 -2.06 -5.18 -43.67
CA HIS A 21 -2.71 -5.41 -42.37
C HIS A 21 -1.74 -5.29 -41.21
N ALA A 22 -2.27 -4.99 -40.02
CA ALA A 22 -1.49 -4.88 -38.80
C ALA A 22 -1.05 -6.25 -38.26
N LYS A 23 -1.78 -7.34 -38.56
CA LYS A 23 -1.45 -8.70 -38.12
C LYS A 23 -0.70 -9.43 -39.24
N ILE A 24 0.41 -10.08 -38.88
CA ILE A 24 1.15 -10.96 -39.79
C ILE A 24 0.44 -12.32 -39.85
N ASP A 25 -0.08 -12.68 -41.00
CA ASP A 25 -0.59 -14.03 -41.27
C ASP A 25 0.58 -14.95 -41.65
N ARG A 26 1.13 -15.66 -40.67
CA ARG A 26 2.28 -16.54 -40.86
C ARG A 26 1.99 -17.73 -41.78
N GLY A 27 0.72 -18.09 -41.99
CA GLY A 27 0.33 -19.20 -42.86
C GLY A 27 0.28 -18.82 -44.34
N ASN A 28 -0.07 -17.56 -44.63
CA ASN A 28 -0.38 -17.10 -45.99
C ASN A 28 0.57 -16.03 -46.55
N ILE A 29 1.44 -15.42 -45.73
CA ILE A 29 2.36 -14.38 -46.21
C ILE A 29 3.52 -14.96 -47.02
N GLU A 30 3.81 -14.37 -48.18
CA GLU A 30 5.01 -14.70 -48.96
C GLU A 30 6.27 -14.38 -48.14
N ARG A 31 7.16 -15.38 -47.96
CA ARG A 31 8.38 -15.24 -47.15
C ARG A 31 9.27 -14.09 -47.62
N LYS A 32 9.40 -13.89 -48.93
CA LYS A 32 10.22 -12.83 -49.52
C LYS A 32 9.66 -11.44 -49.18
N LEU A 33 8.34 -11.27 -49.28
CA LEU A 33 7.67 -10.03 -48.92
C LEU A 33 7.84 -9.70 -47.45
N LEU A 34 7.63 -10.67 -46.56
CA LEU A 34 7.86 -10.49 -45.12
C LEU A 34 9.30 -10.10 -44.83
N HIS A 35 10.28 -10.76 -45.47
CA HIS A 35 11.69 -10.42 -45.29
C HIS A 35 12.03 -9.00 -45.75
N ILE A 36 11.42 -8.53 -46.85
CA ILE A 36 11.56 -7.14 -47.30
C ILE A 36 10.97 -6.18 -46.25
N GLN A 37 9.76 -6.45 -45.76
CA GLN A 37 9.10 -5.62 -44.74
C GLN A 37 9.90 -5.56 -43.44
N GLU A 38 10.43 -6.69 -42.98
CA GLU A 38 11.32 -6.76 -41.81
C GLU A 38 12.59 -5.94 -42.04
N SER A 39 13.20 -6.06 -43.21
CA SER A 39 14.40 -5.32 -43.58
C SER A 39 14.14 -3.82 -43.61
N ILE A 40 12.99 -3.37 -44.12
CA ILE A 40 12.59 -1.97 -44.09
C ILE A 40 12.47 -1.48 -42.63
N CYS A 41 11.73 -2.20 -41.78
CA CYS A 41 11.60 -1.87 -40.36
C CYS A 41 12.96 -1.80 -39.62
N ARG A 42 13.95 -2.61 -40.00
CA ARG A 42 15.26 -2.62 -39.32
C ARG A 42 16.20 -1.53 -39.84
N PHE A 43 16.16 -1.26 -41.14
CA PHE A 43 17.21 -0.48 -41.81
C PHE A 43 16.79 0.92 -42.26
N ALA A 44 15.50 1.27 -42.26
CA ALA A 44 15.04 2.61 -42.64
C ALA A 44 15.68 3.73 -41.79
N GLY A 45 15.98 3.46 -40.52
CA GLY A 45 16.66 4.40 -39.61
C GLY A 45 18.06 4.83 -40.06
N TYR A 46 18.71 4.04 -40.92
CA TYR A 46 20.02 4.35 -41.49
C TYR A 46 19.96 5.22 -42.75
N SER A 47 18.76 5.54 -43.25
CA SER A 47 18.62 6.38 -44.44
C SER A 47 19.23 7.76 -44.23
N ARG A 48 19.91 8.27 -45.27
CA ARG A 48 20.37 9.65 -45.35
C ARG A 48 19.92 10.24 -46.71
N PRO A 49 19.10 11.30 -46.75
CA PRO A 49 18.39 11.91 -45.61
C PRO A 49 17.38 10.93 -44.95
N ALA A 50 16.88 11.29 -43.77
CA ALA A 50 15.96 10.46 -43.01
C ALA A 50 14.65 10.24 -43.79
N VAL A 51 14.14 9.01 -43.76
CA VAL A 51 12.89 8.63 -44.44
C VAL A 51 11.74 9.52 -43.94
N PRO A 52 10.85 10.00 -44.84
CA PRO A 52 9.67 10.75 -44.44
C PRO A 52 8.83 10.02 -43.38
N LEU A 53 8.30 10.79 -42.43
CA LEU A 53 7.49 10.25 -41.33
C LEU A 53 6.27 9.46 -41.84
N ALA A 54 5.62 9.96 -42.89
CA ALA A 54 4.44 9.32 -43.47
C ALA A 54 4.74 7.89 -43.96
N ASP A 55 5.93 7.65 -44.51
CA ASP A 55 6.29 6.36 -45.07
C ASP A 55 6.64 5.35 -43.98
N ILE A 56 7.38 5.79 -42.95
CA ILE A 56 7.78 4.89 -41.88
C ILE A 56 6.59 4.46 -41.01
N LEU A 57 5.61 5.33 -40.81
CA LEU A 57 4.40 5.01 -40.04
C LEU A 57 3.57 3.89 -40.66
N GLN A 58 3.68 3.66 -41.97
CA GLN A 58 3.00 2.52 -42.64
C GLN A 58 3.48 1.17 -42.11
N TYR A 59 4.71 1.10 -41.59
CA TYR A 59 5.36 -0.10 -41.06
C TYR A 59 5.23 -0.23 -39.54
N ILE A 60 5.05 0.87 -38.82
CA ILE A 60 4.93 0.87 -37.35
C ILE A 60 3.49 0.57 -36.93
N LYS A 61 3.03 -0.67 -37.19
CA LYS A 61 1.68 -1.11 -36.81
C LYS A 61 1.60 -2.59 -36.44
N GLY A 62 0.75 -2.90 -35.47
CA GLY A 62 0.42 -4.27 -35.03
C GLY A 62 1.65 -5.14 -34.77
N ASN A 63 1.70 -6.31 -35.41
CA ASN A 63 2.77 -7.30 -35.29
C ASN A 63 4.06 -6.89 -36.01
N TYR A 64 4.15 -5.75 -36.68
CA TYR A 64 5.41 -5.32 -37.31
C TYR A 64 6.26 -4.47 -36.36
N ILE A 65 5.68 -3.99 -35.25
CA ILE A 65 6.36 -3.07 -34.34
C ILE A 65 7.65 -3.63 -33.74
N HIS A 66 7.72 -4.93 -33.44
CA HIS A 66 8.91 -5.52 -32.83
C HIS A 66 10.12 -5.47 -33.77
N TYR A 67 9.90 -5.47 -35.08
CA TYR A 67 10.97 -5.27 -36.07
C TYR A 67 11.39 -3.80 -36.21
N CYS A 68 10.48 -2.88 -35.90
CA CYS A 68 10.64 -1.46 -36.06
C CYS A 68 11.25 -0.77 -34.81
N LEU A 69 11.42 -1.49 -33.68
CA LEU A 69 12.06 -0.97 -32.46
C LEU A 69 13.47 -0.36 -32.70
N PRO A 70 14.35 -0.91 -33.57
CA PRO A 70 15.63 -0.28 -33.86
C PRO A 70 15.51 1.14 -34.42
N ILE A 71 14.45 1.46 -35.17
CA ILE A 71 14.21 2.82 -35.70
C ILE A 71 14.02 3.80 -34.55
N PHE A 72 13.36 3.40 -33.46
CA PHE A 72 13.02 4.31 -32.36
C PHE A 72 14.31 4.84 -31.71
N ASN A 73 15.26 3.94 -31.45
CA ASN A 73 16.57 4.28 -30.92
C ASN A 73 17.40 5.10 -31.93
N MET A 74 17.33 4.75 -33.21
CA MET A 74 18.04 5.48 -34.25
C MET A 74 17.53 6.90 -34.44
N TYR A 75 16.22 7.09 -34.43
CA TYR A 75 15.59 8.39 -34.58
C TYR A 75 15.83 9.26 -33.36
N LEU A 76 15.80 8.67 -32.17
CA LEU A 76 16.23 9.37 -30.95
C LEU A 76 17.67 9.89 -31.06
N ALA A 77 18.60 9.09 -31.59
CA ALA A 77 20.00 9.46 -31.70
C ALA A 77 20.31 10.44 -32.85
N ASN A 78 19.54 10.40 -33.95
CA ASN A 78 19.93 11.05 -35.20
C ASN A 78 18.96 12.14 -35.70
N LEU A 79 17.72 12.19 -35.23
CA LEU A 79 16.79 13.23 -35.66
C LEU A 79 16.93 14.50 -34.81
N PRO A 80 16.84 15.70 -35.41
CA PRO A 80 16.67 16.93 -34.65
C PRO A 80 15.43 16.86 -33.75
N LEU A 81 15.53 17.38 -32.51
CA LEU A 81 14.47 17.30 -31.50
C LEU A 81 13.06 17.67 -32.01
N PRO A 82 12.85 18.76 -32.79
CA PRO A 82 11.51 19.09 -33.27
C PRO A 82 10.90 18.04 -34.20
N LYS A 83 11.72 17.40 -35.06
CA LYS A 83 11.26 16.32 -35.95
C LYS A 83 10.98 15.05 -35.16
N PHE A 84 11.82 14.79 -34.16
CA PHE A 84 11.65 13.65 -33.27
C PHE A 84 10.37 13.77 -32.41
N PHE A 85 10.04 14.97 -31.90
CA PHE A 85 8.78 15.18 -31.19
C PHE A 85 7.56 14.91 -32.06
N LYS A 86 7.55 15.36 -33.31
CA LYS A 86 6.49 15.02 -34.28
C LYS A 86 6.38 13.51 -34.53
N PHE A 87 7.52 12.81 -34.54
CA PHE A 87 7.52 11.34 -34.64
C PHE A 87 6.83 10.70 -33.43
N VAL A 88 7.20 11.11 -32.20
CA VAL A 88 6.58 10.59 -30.97
C VAL A 88 5.08 10.89 -30.93
N GLU A 89 4.66 12.12 -31.29
CA GLU A 89 3.24 12.50 -31.37
C GLU A 89 2.46 11.60 -32.33
N ALA A 90 2.98 11.35 -33.54
CA ALA A 90 2.32 10.47 -34.49
C ALA A 90 2.20 9.01 -34.00
N LEU A 91 3.17 8.53 -33.22
CA LEU A 91 3.08 7.20 -32.60
C LEU A 91 2.03 7.13 -31.48
N LEU A 92 1.74 8.25 -30.81
CA LEU A 92 0.73 8.33 -29.76
C LEU A 92 -0.70 8.33 -30.31
N ASP A 93 -0.89 8.74 -31.56
CA ASP A 93 -2.17 8.64 -32.26
C ASP A 93 -2.39 7.26 -32.92
N SER A 94 -1.44 6.33 -32.78
CA SER A 94 -1.47 4.99 -33.39
C SER A 94 -2.19 3.96 -32.50
N ALA A 95 -2.19 2.67 -32.90
CA ALA A 95 -2.78 1.59 -32.10
C ALA A 95 -2.10 1.42 -30.73
N VAL A 96 -2.83 0.88 -29.74
CA VAL A 96 -2.39 0.75 -28.34
C VAL A 96 -0.98 0.15 -28.19
N SER A 97 -0.63 -0.90 -28.93
CA SER A 97 0.71 -1.50 -28.86
C SER A 97 1.82 -0.50 -29.22
N VAL A 98 1.58 0.34 -30.22
CA VAL A 98 2.49 1.41 -30.66
C VAL A 98 2.56 2.51 -29.62
N GLN A 99 1.42 2.96 -29.09
CA GLN A 99 1.35 4.00 -28.07
C GLN A 99 2.18 3.63 -26.83
N LYS A 100 2.17 2.35 -26.39
CA LYS A 100 2.99 1.89 -25.26
C LYS A 100 4.49 2.14 -25.49
N HIS A 101 4.98 1.86 -26.70
CA HIS A 101 6.39 2.11 -27.03
C HIS A 101 6.68 3.60 -27.18
N ALA A 102 5.74 4.37 -27.75
CA ALA A 102 5.84 5.82 -27.85
C ALA A 102 5.94 6.50 -26.48
N LEU A 103 5.15 6.04 -25.51
CA LEU A 103 5.20 6.52 -24.12
C LEU A 103 6.55 6.25 -23.49
N ARG A 104 7.05 5.00 -23.56
CA ARG A 104 8.38 4.64 -23.05
C ARG A 104 9.48 5.52 -23.66
N LEU A 105 9.37 5.78 -24.96
CA LEU A 105 10.29 6.65 -25.66
C LEU A 105 10.17 8.10 -25.12
N ALA A 106 8.96 8.64 -24.99
CA ALA A 106 8.72 9.98 -24.46
C ALA A 106 9.33 10.19 -23.07
N PHE A 107 9.15 9.24 -22.14
CA PHE A 107 9.78 9.29 -20.81
C PHE A 107 11.30 9.36 -20.88
N HIS A 108 11.91 8.69 -21.86
CA HIS A 108 13.36 8.66 -22.00
C HIS A 108 13.95 9.99 -22.51
N CYS A 109 13.24 10.72 -23.37
CA CYS A 109 13.83 11.83 -24.13
C CYS A 109 13.20 13.20 -23.89
N PHE A 110 11.99 13.29 -23.35
CA PHE A 110 11.37 14.59 -23.05
C PHE A 110 11.96 15.16 -21.75
N ASN A 111 12.07 16.48 -21.69
CA ASN A 111 12.31 17.16 -20.42
C ASN A 111 11.04 17.10 -19.54
N ALA A 112 11.18 17.45 -18.26
CA ALA A 112 10.09 17.32 -17.30
C ALA A 112 8.83 18.15 -17.66
N ALA A 113 9.01 19.35 -18.22
CA ALA A 113 7.91 20.25 -18.55
C ALA A 113 7.10 19.71 -19.75
N ASP A 114 7.78 19.38 -20.84
CA ASP A 114 7.15 18.86 -22.05
C ASP A 114 6.49 17.50 -21.80
N LEU A 115 7.16 16.63 -21.02
CA LEU A 115 6.61 15.33 -20.63
C LEU A 115 5.32 15.50 -19.81
N LYS A 116 5.28 16.46 -18.88
CA LYS A 116 4.07 16.73 -18.08
C LYS A 116 2.90 17.14 -18.95
N ILE A 117 3.11 18.04 -19.90
CA ILE A 117 2.09 18.50 -20.85
C ILE A 117 1.56 17.33 -21.67
N LEU A 118 2.49 16.53 -22.23
CA LEU A 118 2.16 15.37 -23.06
C LEU A 118 1.33 14.33 -22.29
N ILE A 119 1.81 13.93 -21.11
CA ILE A 119 1.14 12.91 -20.29
C ILE A 119 -0.25 13.38 -19.84
N MET A 120 -0.39 14.64 -19.43
CA MET A 120 -1.71 15.20 -19.07
C MET A 120 -2.68 15.20 -20.25
N LYS A 121 -2.21 15.55 -21.45
CA LYS A 121 -3.03 15.51 -22.68
C LYS A 121 -3.52 14.09 -22.96
N ILE A 122 -2.63 13.10 -22.90
CA ILE A 122 -2.97 11.70 -23.17
C ILE A 122 -3.92 11.18 -22.09
N TRP A 123 -3.61 11.41 -20.82
CA TRP A 123 -4.40 10.92 -19.70
C TRP A 123 -5.86 11.39 -19.76
N LYS A 124 -6.09 12.66 -20.11
CA LYS A 124 -7.44 13.23 -20.26
C LYS A 124 -8.22 12.71 -21.47
N THR A 125 -7.52 12.28 -22.52
CA THR A 125 -8.16 11.87 -23.79
C THR A 125 -8.33 10.36 -23.89
N THR A 126 -7.46 9.58 -23.25
CA THR A 126 -7.52 8.12 -23.32
C THR A 126 -8.53 7.54 -22.34
N LYS A 127 -9.41 6.67 -22.85
CA LYS A 127 -10.19 5.72 -22.04
C LYS A 127 -9.52 4.35 -21.99
N ASN A 128 -8.38 4.17 -22.66
CA ASN A 128 -7.71 2.88 -22.71
C ASN A 128 -6.97 2.63 -21.39
N ILE A 129 -7.52 1.70 -20.63
CA ILE A 129 -7.04 1.31 -19.31
C ILE A 129 -5.57 0.86 -19.35
N THR A 130 -5.15 0.15 -20.40
CA THR A 130 -3.76 -0.32 -20.52
C THR A 130 -2.77 0.83 -20.77
N ILE A 131 -3.20 1.89 -21.46
CA ILE A 131 -2.39 3.09 -21.66
C ILE A 131 -2.25 3.86 -20.34
N ARG A 132 -3.35 4.02 -19.59
CA ARG A 132 -3.32 4.61 -18.24
C ARG A 132 -2.36 3.83 -17.32
N SER A 133 -2.41 2.49 -17.34
CA SER A 133 -1.47 1.62 -16.60
C SER A 133 -0.02 1.90 -16.99
N VAL A 134 0.31 1.93 -18.28
CA VAL A 134 1.69 2.20 -18.75
C VAL A 134 2.17 3.59 -18.36
N ILE A 135 1.32 4.61 -18.42
CA ILE A 135 1.66 5.98 -17.97
C ILE A 135 2.02 5.94 -16.48
N TYR A 136 1.17 5.33 -15.67
CA TYR A 136 1.32 5.29 -14.22
C TYR A 136 2.58 4.54 -13.79
N THR A 137 2.82 3.35 -14.37
CA THR A 137 4.06 2.57 -14.13
C THR A 137 5.31 3.34 -14.55
N SER A 138 5.28 4.00 -15.72
CA SER A 138 6.44 4.72 -16.24
C SER A 138 6.75 5.97 -15.41
N LEU A 139 5.73 6.66 -14.88
CA LEU A 139 5.93 7.78 -13.95
C LEU A 139 6.65 7.35 -12.67
N LEU A 140 6.18 6.25 -12.05
CA LEU A 140 6.84 5.70 -10.87
C LEU A 140 8.29 5.33 -11.15
N GLN A 141 8.55 4.68 -12.29
CA GLN A 141 9.90 4.33 -12.70
C GLN A 141 10.78 5.57 -12.95
N ASP A 142 10.25 6.64 -13.56
CA ASP A 142 11.01 7.87 -13.79
C ASP A 142 11.38 8.53 -12.45
N ILE A 143 10.43 8.63 -11.52
CA ILE A 143 10.66 9.15 -10.16
C ILE A 143 11.71 8.31 -9.42
N GLU A 144 11.64 6.98 -9.55
CA GLU A 144 12.53 6.04 -8.88
C GLU A 144 13.97 6.08 -9.42
N THR A 145 14.13 6.22 -10.74
CA THR A 145 15.43 6.12 -11.44
C THR A 145 16.16 7.46 -11.55
N LYS A 146 15.47 8.60 -11.54
CA LYS A 146 16.06 9.95 -11.70
C LYS A 146 16.38 10.63 -10.37
N ARG A 147 16.91 9.88 -9.38
CA ARG A 147 17.19 10.38 -8.02
C ARG A 147 18.15 11.57 -7.94
N ASN A 148 19.03 11.70 -8.94
CA ASN A 148 20.02 12.80 -9.00
C ASN A 148 19.42 14.10 -9.55
N ASP A 149 18.25 14.06 -10.18
CA ASP A 149 17.55 15.23 -10.71
C ASP A 149 16.33 15.53 -9.85
N LYS A 150 16.57 16.24 -8.75
CA LYS A 150 15.52 16.58 -7.76
C LYS A 150 14.38 17.39 -8.37
N ALA A 151 14.66 18.27 -9.33
CA ALA A 151 13.66 19.10 -9.98
C ALA A 151 12.72 18.27 -10.85
N ARG A 152 13.26 17.38 -11.69
CA ARG A 152 12.45 16.42 -12.46
C ARG A 152 11.66 15.49 -11.57
N GLN A 153 12.30 14.95 -10.53
CA GLN A 153 11.66 14.03 -9.60
C GLN A 153 10.46 14.68 -8.90
N ALA A 154 10.60 15.92 -8.41
CA ALA A 154 9.50 16.67 -7.81
C ALA A 154 8.38 16.96 -8.83
N GLY A 155 8.72 17.41 -10.05
CA GLY A 155 7.75 17.71 -11.09
C GLY A 155 6.94 16.48 -11.53
N MET A 156 7.59 15.33 -11.68
CA MET A 156 6.93 14.05 -11.99
C MET A 156 6.12 13.51 -10.82
N PHE A 157 6.57 13.74 -9.59
CA PHE A 157 5.83 13.39 -8.39
C PHE A 157 4.51 14.16 -8.28
N GLU A 158 4.50 15.48 -8.50
CA GLU A 158 3.26 16.26 -8.51
C GLU A 158 2.29 15.81 -9.61
N LEU A 159 2.83 15.42 -10.78
CA LEU A 159 2.04 14.81 -11.85
C LEU A 159 1.44 13.47 -11.38
N LEU A 160 2.23 12.59 -10.76
CA LEU A 160 1.75 11.32 -10.21
C LEU A 160 0.60 11.53 -9.23
N LEU A 161 0.70 12.49 -8.30
CA LEU A 161 -0.37 12.81 -7.37
C LEU A 161 -1.65 13.26 -8.11
N THR A 162 -1.49 14.13 -9.11
CA THR A 162 -2.61 14.60 -9.94
C THR A 162 -3.31 13.44 -10.64
N LEU A 163 -2.55 12.52 -11.25
CA LEU A 163 -3.11 11.36 -11.95
C LEU A 163 -3.76 10.38 -10.95
N THR A 164 -3.18 10.24 -9.76
CA THR A 164 -3.72 9.38 -8.72
C THR A 164 -5.11 9.82 -8.30
N LEU A 165 -5.33 11.12 -8.11
CA LEU A 165 -6.66 11.68 -7.78
C LEU A 165 -7.71 11.49 -8.88
N ASP A 166 -7.28 11.23 -10.12
CA ASP A 166 -8.15 10.99 -11.28
C ASP A 166 -8.38 9.48 -11.55
N ILE A 167 -7.80 8.60 -10.74
CA ILE A 167 -8.12 7.16 -10.80
C ILE A 167 -9.57 6.95 -10.35
N ASN A 168 -10.31 6.16 -11.10
CA ASN A 168 -11.70 5.83 -10.83
C ASN A 168 -11.90 4.34 -10.52
N LYS A 169 -13.10 3.98 -10.06
CA LYS A 169 -13.45 2.59 -9.70
C LYS A 169 -13.40 1.61 -10.88
N ASP A 170 -13.52 2.10 -12.12
CA ASP A 170 -13.56 1.29 -13.34
C ASP A 170 -12.17 1.15 -13.99
N ASP A 171 -11.13 1.78 -13.42
CA ASP A 171 -9.74 1.58 -13.83
C ASP A 171 -9.24 0.14 -13.54
N HIS A 172 -8.19 -0.29 -14.25
CA HIS A 172 -7.63 -1.64 -14.13
C HIS A 172 -7.27 -1.97 -12.67
N SER A 173 -7.46 -3.24 -12.29
CA SER A 173 -6.89 -3.77 -11.04
C SER A 173 -5.38 -3.54 -10.93
N GLU A 174 -4.64 -3.64 -12.04
CA GLU A 174 -3.19 -3.41 -12.06
C GLU A 174 -2.81 -1.99 -11.61
N ILE A 175 -3.57 -0.96 -11.98
CA ILE A 175 -3.31 0.41 -11.50
C ILE A 175 -3.47 0.48 -9.98
N ILE A 176 -4.47 -0.22 -9.43
CA ILE A 176 -4.68 -0.27 -7.98
C ILE A 176 -3.59 -1.09 -7.27
N THR A 177 -3.14 -2.20 -7.86
CA THR A 177 -1.98 -2.95 -7.34
C THR A 177 -0.74 -2.05 -7.29
N ILE A 178 -0.49 -1.29 -8.37
CA ILE A 178 0.62 -0.35 -8.44
C ILE A 178 0.44 0.80 -7.44
N LEU A 179 -0.78 1.29 -7.24
CA LEU A 179 -1.11 2.35 -6.26
C LEU A 179 -0.57 1.99 -4.88
N THR A 180 -0.61 0.71 -4.51
CA THR A 180 -0.15 0.23 -3.19
C THR A 180 1.34 -0.10 -3.11
N SER A 181 2.11 0.11 -4.19
CA SER A 181 3.55 -0.12 -4.25
C SER A 181 4.36 1.03 -3.62
N PHE A 182 4.02 1.45 -2.40
CA PHE A 182 4.58 2.63 -1.72
C PHE A 182 6.09 2.57 -1.48
N TYR A 183 6.66 1.36 -1.40
CA TYR A 183 8.09 1.13 -1.28
C TYR A 183 8.89 1.68 -2.48
N ARG A 184 8.25 1.83 -3.65
CA ARG A 184 8.87 2.40 -4.86
C ARG A 184 8.99 3.92 -4.82
N ILE A 185 8.23 4.57 -3.94
CA ILE A 185 8.33 6.01 -3.74
C ILE A 185 9.63 6.31 -2.96
N PRO A 186 10.49 7.20 -3.48
CA PRO A 186 11.71 7.61 -2.80
C PRO A 186 11.44 7.99 -1.34
N ASN A 187 12.35 7.58 -0.45
CA ASN A 187 12.28 7.91 0.98
C ASN A 187 12.69 9.36 1.25
N ILE A 188 12.07 10.30 0.54
CA ILE A 188 12.17 11.74 0.79
C ILE A 188 10.99 12.05 1.69
N ALA A 189 11.26 12.67 2.84
CA ALA A 189 10.37 12.70 4.01
C ALA A 189 8.89 12.99 3.69
N THR A 190 8.60 13.87 2.73
CA THR A 190 7.23 14.27 2.39
C THR A 190 6.58 13.49 1.24
N PHE A 191 7.35 12.78 0.40
CA PHE A 191 6.81 12.16 -0.81
C PHE A 191 5.94 10.95 -0.46
N ARG A 192 6.45 10.08 0.43
CA ARG A 192 5.72 8.87 0.78
C ARG A 192 4.40 9.19 1.48
N GLY A 193 4.42 10.04 2.51
CA GLY A 193 3.21 10.50 3.20
C GLY A 193 2.16 11.05 2.23
N ARG A 194 2.53 12.06 1.44
CA ARG A 194 1.62 12.70 0.46
C ARG A 194 1.07 11.72 -0.56
N TYR A 195 1.88 10.77 -1.04
CA TYR A 195 1.41 9.75 -1.99
C TYR A 195 0.37 8.82 -1.37
N ILE A 196 0.64 8.34 -0.15
CA ILE A 196 -0.27 7.46 0.59
C ILE A 196 -1.59 8.19 0.90
N GLU A 197 -1.52 9.44 1.34
CA GLU A 197 -2.69 10.27 1.58
C GLU A 197 -3.54 10.43 0.32
N THR A 198 -2.87 10.70 -0.80
CA THR A 198 -3.51 10.85 -2.12
C THR A 198 -4.15 9.55 -2.59
N ALA A 199 -3.48 8.41 -2.38
CA ALA A 199 -4.02 7.09 -2.67
C ALA A 199 -5.30 6.82 -1.87
N TRP A 200 -5.30 7.09 -0.56
CA TRP A 200 -6.49 6.91 0.27
C TRP A 200 -7.63 7.85 -0.13
N ARG A 201 -7.36 9.15 -0.33
CA ARG A 201 -8.35 10.13 -0.81
C ARG A 201 -8.99 9.74 -2.14
N THR A 202 -8.29 8.95 -2.94
CA THR A 202 -8.79 8.43 -4.22
C THR A 202 -9.73 7.26 -3.99
N VAL A 203 -9.28 6.22 -3.27
CA VAL A 203 -10.09 5.01 -3.06
C VAL A 203 -11.24 5.21 -2.08
N SER A 204 -11.16 6.20 -1.18
CA SER A 204 -12.25 6.55 -0.26
C SER A 204 -13.48 7.09 -0.98
N LYS A 205 -13.30 7.71 -2.17
CA LYS A 205 -14.40 8.20 -3.02
C LYS A 205 -15.08 7.13 -3.84
N PHE A 206 -14.54 5.91 -3.88
CA PHE A 206 -15.21 4.82 -4.60
C PHE A 206 -16.55 4.51 -3.94
N PRO A 207 -17.54 3.96 -4.64
CA PRO A 207 -18.81 3.60 -4.01
C PRO A 207 -18.64 2.46 -3.00
N ASN A 208 -19.51 2.41 -1.99
CA ASN A 208 -19.50 1.35 -0.97
C ASN A 208 -20.07 0.03 -1.52
N GLU A 209 -20.72 0.06 -2.67
CA GLU A 209 -21.24 -1.13 -3.34
C GLU A 209 -20.11 -1.93 -4.00
N GLY A 210 -20.10 -3.23 -3.75
CA GLY A 210 -19.22 -4.21 -4.39
C GLY A 210 -17.96 -4.52 -3.59
N ALA A 211 -17.73 -5.83 -3.36
CA ALA A 211 -16.59 -6.36 -2.60
C ALA A 211 -15.23 -5.86 -3.11
N VAL A 212 -15.08 -5.65 -4.42
CA VAL A 212 -13.84 -5.19 -5.05
C VAL A 212 -13.43 -3.80 -4.55
N ASN A 213 -14.37 -2.86 -4.36
CA ASN A 213 -14.03 -1.51 -3.89
C ASN A 213 -13.62 -1.52 -2.41
N LEU A 214 -14.28 -2.36 -1.61
CA LEU A 214 -13.93 -2.56 -0.20
C LEU A 214 -12.52 -3.17 -0.06
N GLU A 215 -12.19 -4.18 -0.88
CA GLU A 215 -10.86 -4.79 -0.92
C GLU A 215 -9.78 -3.78 -1.29
N ARG A 216 -10.02 -2.94 -2.30
CA ARG A 216 -9.07 -1.89 -2.73
C ARG A 216 -8.79 -0.87 -1.62
N ARG A 217 -9.82 -0.45 -0.87
CA ARG A 217 -9.65 0.42 0.29
C ARG A 217 -8.88 -0.27 1.42
N ALA A 218 -9.22 -1.52 1.71
CA ALA A 218 -8.52 -2.33 2.70
C ALA A 218 -7.03 -2.45 2.38
N LEU A 219 -6.69 -2.68 1.10
CA LEU A 219 -5.30 -2.78 0.65
C LEU A 219 -4.52 -1.48 0.88
N VAL A 220 -5.13 -0.32 0.61
CA VAL A 220 -4.51 0.98 0.89
C VAL A 220 -4.31 1.17 2.40
N LEU A 221 -5.32 0.89 3.23
CA LEU A 221 -5.23 1.02 4.70
C LEU A 221 -4.18 0.12 5.35
N ARG A 222 -4.08 -1.14 4.90
CA ARG A 222 -3.02 -2.07 5.37
C ARG A 222 -1.63 -1.49 5.14
N ASN A 223 -1.46 -0.74 4.06
CA ASN A 223 -0.19 -0.06 3.80
C ASN A 223 -0.06 1.27 4.56
N LEU A 224 -1.15 2.02 4.83
CA LEU A 224 -1.10 3.19 5.73
C LEU A 224 -0.53 2.81 7.11
N LYS A 225 -0.97 1.67 7.65
CA LYS A 225 -0.49 1.11 8.94
C LYS A 225 1.05 1.05 9.01
N LEU A 226 1.70 0.62 7.93
CA LEU A 226 3.16 0.46 7.88
C LEU A 226 3.92 1.80 7.85
N TYR A 227 3.23 2.89 7.51
CA TYR A 227 3.83 4.21 7.28
C TYR A 227 3.15 5.31 8.11
N VAL A 228 2.50 4.93 9.21
CA VAL A 228 1.71 5.84 10.06
C VAL A 228 2.52 7.06 10.54
N GLU A 229 3.83 6.93 10.67
CA GLU A 229 4.76 7.97 11.11
C GLU A 229 5.03 9.09 10.09
N VAL A 230 4.78 8.85 8.80
CA VAL A 230 5.04 9.84 7.74
C VAL A 230 3.77 10.45 7.15
N ILE A 231 2.60 10.05 7.64
CA ILE A 231 1.28 10.48 7.15
C ILE A 231 0.77 11.63 8.04
N ASP A 232 0.01 12.57 7.48
CA ASP A 232 -0.71 13.57 8.27
C ASP A 232 -1.60 12.91 9.32
N LYS A 233 -1.27 13.16 10.59
CA LYS A 233 -2.00 12.65 11.76
C LYS A 233 -3.48 13.01 11.71
N LYS A 234 -3.83 14.20 11.21
CA LYS A 234 -5.24 14.64 11.12
C LYS A 234 -6.04 13.68 10.25
N MET A 235 -5.47 13.25 9.13
CA MET A 235 -6.14 12.33 8.22
C MET A 235 -6.32 10.94 8.83
N ILE A 236 -5.34 10.44 9.58
CA ILE A 236 -5.48 9.15 10.28
C ILE A 236 -6.59 9.26 11.34
N ARG A 237 -6.63 10.36 12.11
CA ARG A 237 -7.70 10.61 13.09
C ARG A 237 -9.07 10.59 12.46
N GLU A 238 -9.28 11.28 11.33
CA GLU A 238 -10.56 11.27 10.61
C GLU A 238 -11.02 9.84 10.27
N ILE A 239 -10.10 8.97 9.84
CA ILE A 239 -10.40 7.55 9.53
C ILE A 239 -10.75 6.76 10.80
N VAL A 240 -9.98 6.96 11.88
CA VAL A 240 -10.13 6.25 13.15
C VAL A 240 -11.41 6.68 13.87
N ASP A 241 -11.72 7.98 13.86
CA ASP A 241 -12.96 8.55 14.38
C ASP A 241 -14.16 7.95 13.66
N GLU A 242 -14.19 8.02 12.32
CA GLU A 242 -15.27 7.44 11.51
C GLU A 242 -15.44 5.94 11.83
N TYR A 243 -14.33 5.20 11.94
CA TYR A 243 -14.35 3.78 12.24
C TYR A 243 -14.99 3.48 13.61
N PHE A 244 -14.49 4.07 14.69
CA PHE A 244 -14.97 3.76 16.03
C PHE A 244 -16.41 4.24 16.25
N HIS A 245 -16.79 5.40 15.72
CA HIS A 245 -18.17 5.89 15.80
C HIS A 245 -19.15 5.03 14.98
N THR A 246 -18.68 4.30 13.98
CA THR A 246 -19.52 3.38 13.20
C THR A 246 -19.62 2.01 13.89
N VAL A 247 -18.48 1.38 14.21
CA VAL A 247 -18.43 -0.02 14.65
C VAL A 247 -18.93 -0.23 16.08
N LEU A 248 -18.83 0.80 16.95
CA LEU A 248 -19.24 0.72 18.35
C LEU A 248 -20.70 1.16 18.58
N THR A 249 -21.55 1.01 17.56
CA THR A 249 -22.99 1.25 17.66
C THR A 249 -23.76 -0.07 17.71
N LYS A 250 -24.83 -0.13 18.52
CA LYS A 250 -25.68 -1.33 18.60
C LYS A 250 -26.25 -1.70 17.22
N ASP A 251 -26.67 -0.71 16.44
CA ASP A 251 -27.33 -0.91 15.14
C ASP A 251 -26.38 -1.53 14.09
N TYR A 252 -25.12 -1.09 14.05
CA TYR A 252 -24.14 -1.63 13.10
C TYR A 252 -23.90 -3.12 13.33
N ILE A 253 -23.77 -3.53 14.60
CA ILE A 253 -23.49 -4.92 14.96
C ILE A 253 -24.72 -5.79 14.76
N ALA A 254 -25.91 -5.33 15.15
CA ALA A 254 -27.16 -6.03 14.88
C ALA A 254 -27.35 -6.30 13.37
N HIS A 255 -27.06 -5.31 12.53
CA HIS A 255 -27.11 -5.46 11.08
C HIS A 255 -26.07 -6.45 10.55
N THR A 256 -24.81 -6.30 10.97
CA THR A 256 -23.70 -7.14 10.51
C THR A 256 -23.93 -8.61 10.85
N LEU A 257 -24.54 -8.91 12.00
CA LEU A 257 -24.83 -10.28 12.43
C LEU A 257 -26.09 -10.86 11.80
N ALA A 258 -27.11 -10.04 11.56
CA ALA A 258 -28.27 -10.47 10.81
C ALA A 258 -27.84 -10.97 9.42
N GLU A 259 -26.96 -10.24 8.73
CA GLU A 259 -26.39 -10.69 7.45
C GLU A 259 -25.67 -12.05 7.56
N VAL A 260 -24.88 -12.28 8.62
CA VAL A 260 -24.20 -13.57 8.85
C VAL A 260 -25.19 -14.71 9.09
N MET A 261 -26.26 -14.48 9.85
CA MET A 261 -27.26 -15.49 10.16
C MET A 261 -28.11 -15.88 8.94
N PHE A 262 -28.36 -14.96 8.01
CA PHE A 262 -29.16 -15.22 6.81
C PHE A 262 -28.37 -15.88 5.66
N GLU A 263 -27.04 -15.66 5.56
CA GLU A 263 -26.25 -16.20 4.45
C GLU A 263 -25.75 -17.65 4.63
N GLY A 264 -26.01 -18.30 5.77
CA GLY A 264 -25.73 -19.73 5.98
C GLY A 264 -24.24 -20.13 5.85
N GLN A 265 -23.32 -19.16 5.81
CA GLN A 265 -21.88 -19.40 5.78
C GLN A 265 -21.31 -19.37 7.20
N GLN A 266 -20.68 -20.48 7.61
CA GLN A 266 -20.04 -20.68 8.93
C GLN A 266 -18.82 -19.79 9.22
N ASN A 267 -18.60 -18.69 8.51
CA ASN A 267 -17.49 -17.79 8.78
C ASN A 267 -18.02 -16.52 9.48
N SER A 268 -17.91 -16.52 10.80
CA SER A 268 -18.18 -15.43 11.75
C SER A 268 -17.32 -14.16 11.57
N ARG A 269 -17.01 -13.76 10.33
CA ARG A 269 -16.02 -12.72 10.02
C ARG A 269 -16.59 -11.39 9.50
N HIS A 270 -17.90 -11.15 9.46
CA HIS A 270 -18.43 -9.93 8.84
C HIS A 270 -18.20 -8.64 9.65
N LEU A 271 -18.10 -8.71 10.99
CA LEU A 271 -17.63 -7.58 11.81
C LEU A 271 -16.21 -7.15 11.40
N PHE A 272 -15.44 -8.10 10.90
CA PHE A 272 -14.10 -7.94 10.36
C PHE A 272 -14.08 -8.19 8.86
N SER A 273 -14.99 -7.53 8.13
CA SER A 273 -14.74 -7.33 6.69
C SER A 273 -13.30 -6.85 6.50
N ASP A 274 -12.66 -7.22 5.40
CA ASP A 274 -11.26 -6.86 5.15
C ASP A 274 -10.97 -5.37 5.37
N LEU A 275 -11.97 -4.52 5.07
CA LEU A 275 -11.93 -3.08 5.32
C LEU A 275 -11.95 -2.73 6.82
N ASN A 276 -12.88 -3.31 7.59
CA ASN A 276 -12.96 -3.08 9.04
C ASN A 276 -11.70 -3.56 9.76
N GLN A 277 -11.20 -4.75 9.39
CA GLN A 277 -9.94 -5.26 9.92
C GLN A 277 -8.78 -4.31 9.62
N ALA A 278 -8.69 -3.79 8.40
CA ALA A 278 -7.66 -2.82 8.05
C ALA A 278 -7.79 -1.48 8.80
N LYS A 279 -9.02 -0.99 9.03
CA LYS A 279 -9.30 0.20 9.86
C LYS A 279 -8.92 -0.02 11.32
N PHE A 280 -9.29 -1.18 11.88
CA PHE A 280 -8.93 -1.59 13.24
C PHE A 280 -7.41 -1.64 13.43
N GLU A 281 -6.69 -2.30 12.53
CA GLU A 281 -5.23 -2.40 12.60
C GLU A 281 -4.53 -1.04 12.45
N LEU A 282 -5.08 -0.15 11.62
CA LEU A 282 -4.59 1.22 11.51
C LEU A 282 -4.80 1.99 12.82
N ALA A 283 -5.96 1.87 13.45
CA ALA A 283 -6.26 2.51 14.73
C ALA A 283 -5.31 2.04 15.85
N VAL A 284 -5.08 0.73 15.93
CA VAL A 284 -4.11 0.15 16.87
C VAL A 284 -2.69 0.67 16.59
N ALA A 285 -2.26 0.68 15.33
CA ALA A 285 -0.95 1.22 14.96
C ALA A 285 -0.77 2.69 15.29
N PHE A 286 -1.84 3.47 15.11
CA PHE A 286 -1.85 4.89 15.45
C PHE A 286 -1.69 5.12 16.95
N ILE A 287 -2.46 4.40 17.78
CA ILE A 287 -2.37 4.49 19.25
C ILE A 287 -0.98 4.10 19.75
N VAL A 288 -0.46 2.96 19.29
CA VAL A 288 0.86 2.46 19.71
C VAL A 288 1.98 3.39 19.29
N LYS A 289 1.89 4.00 18.10
CA LYS A 289 2.97 4.82 17.56
C LYS A 289 3.06 6.21 18.18
N PHE A 290 1.93 6.79 18.59
CA PHE A 290 1.84 8.17 19.08
C PHE A 290 1.43 8.26 20.56
N SER A 291 1.61 7.18 21.31
CA SER A 291 1.25 7.11 22.73
C SER A 291 2.00 8.09 23.62
N ASP A 292 3.21 8.48 23.20
CA ASP A 292 4.12 9.37 23.93
C ASP A 292 3.93 10.85 23.59
N GLU A 293 3.29 11.14 22.45
CA GLU A 293 3.21 12.49 21.92
C GLU A 293 1.85 13.16 22.18
N GLU A 294 0.77 12.39 22.40
CA GLU A 294 -0.57 12.96 22.25
C GLU A 294 -1.63 12.37 23.20
N ASP A 295 -2.29 13.26 23.96
CA ASP A 295 -3.32 12.92 24.96
C ASP A 295 -4.51 12.14 24.37
N TYR A 296 -4.83 12.34 23.09
CA TYR A 296 -5.98 11.68 22.46
C TYR A 296 -5.80 10.16 22.31
N CYS A 297 -4.57 9.62 22.35
CA CYS A 297 -4.38 8.17 22.31
C CYS A 297 -5.07 7.51 23.51
N ALA A 298 -4.97 8.14 24.68
CA ALA A 298 -5.71 7.74 25.87
C ALA A 298 -7.22 7.97 25.70
N GLU A 299 -7.65 9.05 25.03
CA GLU A 299 -9.06 9.31 24.73
C GLU A 299 -9.68 8.21 23.86
N TYR A 300 -9.00 7.75 22.79
CA TYR A 300 -9.48 6.64 21.97
C TYR A 300 -9.59 5.34 22.75
N VAL A 301 -8.56 5.02 23.53
CA VAL A 301 -8.56 3.83 24.39
C VAL A 301 -9.74 3.88 25.35
N ASN A 302 -9.96 5.01 26.02
CA ASN A 302 -11.07 5.22 26.93
C ASN A 302 -12.42 5.10 26.22
N PHE A 303 -12.56 5.73 25.05
CA PHE A 303 -13.78 5.67 24.26
C PHE A 303 -14.14 4.23 23.90
N VAL A 304 -13.19 3.48 23.34
CA VAL A 304 -13.39 2.09 22.91
C VAL A 304 -13.73 1.20 24.11
N LEU A 305 -12.97 1.30 25.21
CA LEU A 305 -13.20 0.48 26.39
C LEU A 305 -14.54 0.80 27.05
N ASN A 306 -14.87 2.07 27.26
CA ASN A 306 -16.15 2.46 27.86
C ASN A 306 -17.33 1.98 27.02
N LYS A 307 -17.23 2.01 25.68
CA LYS A 307 -18.26 1.46 24.80
C LYS A 307 -18.37 -0.06 24.88
N CYS A 308 -17.25 -0.77 24.99
CA CYS A 308 -17.29 -2.21 25.20
C CYS A 308 -17.88 -2.58 26.58
N LEU A 309 -17.60 -1.78 27.61
CA LEU A 309 -18.12 -1.95 28.96
C LEU A 309 -19.62 -1.65 29.06
N GLU A 310 -20.09 -0.58 28.42
CA GLU A 310 -21.52 -0.25 28.30
C GLU A 310 -22.32 -1.41 27.67
N LEU A 311 -21.68 -2.16 26.79
CA LEU A 311 -22.27 -3.23 25.98
C LEU A 311 -21.76 -4.62 26.39
N TRP A 312 -21.18 -4.74 27.59
CA TRP A 312 -20.43 -5.94 28.01
C TRP A 312 -21.27 -7.21 28.05
N ASP A 313 -22.52 -7.10 28.49
CA ASP A 313 -23.46 -8.21 28.64
C ASP A 313 -24.38 -8.41 27.43
N GLU A 314 -24.24 -7.56 26.40
CA GLU A 314 -25.03 -7.69 25.17
C GLU A 314 -24.57 -8.94 24.41
N THR A 315 -25.53 -9.82 24.14
CA THR A 315 -25.31 -11.07 23.41
C THR A 315 -26.03 -11.02 22.09
N TYR A 316 -25.41 -11.64 21.08
CA TYR A 316 -26.04 -11.87 19.80
C TYR A 316 -25.86 -13.34 19.43
N GLY A 317 -26.98 -14.07 19.38
CA GLY A 317 -26.94 -15.53 19.45
C GLY A 317 -26.28 -15.96 20.76
N ASP A 318 -25.29 -16.85 20.68
CA ASP A 318 -24.56 -17.37 21.84
C ASP A 318 -23.20 -16.67 22.05
N THR A 319 -22.99 -15.48 21.46
CA THR A 319 -21.68 -14.81 21.46
C THR A 319 -21.69 -13.44 22.12
N TYR A 320 -20.68 -13.19 22.96
CA TYR A 320 -20.40 -11.91 23.61
C TYR A 320 -19.46 -11.06 22.75
N ILE A 321 -20.01 -10.35 21.79
CA ILE A 321 -19.22 -9.68 20.74
C ILE A 321 -18.36 -8.55 21.28
N PHE A 322 -18.88 -7.76 22.22
CA PHE A 322 -18.12 -6.66 22.81
C PHE A 322 -17.02 -7.13 23.76
N ARG A 323 -17.19 -8.31 24.37
CA ARG A 323 -16.13 -8.95 25.17
C ARG A 323 -14.98 -9.39 24.25
N ASP A 324 -15.29 -10.09 23.17
CA ASP A 324 -14.28 -10.50 22.16
C ASP A 324 -13.60 -9.28 21.51
N TYR A 325 -14.37 -8.24 21.14
CA TYR A 325 -13.83 -7.01 20.57
C TYR A 325 -12.89 -6.29 21.54
N CYS A 326 -13.30 -6.12 22.80
CA CYS A 326 -12.48 -5.51 23.86
C CYS A 326 -11.17 -6.27 24.06
N GLN A 327 -11.27 -7.60 24.17
CA GLN A 327 -10.11 -8.48 24.31
C GLN A 327 -9.15 -8.32 23.11
N ARG A 328 -9.67 -8.42 21.88
CA ARG A 328 -8.85 -8.25 20.67
C ARG A 328 -8.21 -6.87 20.60
N PHE A 329 -8.94 -5.81 20.95
CA PHE A 329 -8.40 -4.46 20.95
C PHE A 329 -7.19 -4.33 21.87
N ILE A 330 -7.31 -4.80 23.11
CA ILE A 330 -6.21 -4.75 24.09
C ILE A 330 -5.01 -5.59 23.63
N TYR A 331 -5.26 -6.84 23.23
CA TYR A 331 -4.16 -7.73 22.81
C TYR A 331 -3.45 -7.25 21.55
N ASN A 332 -4.16 -6.67 20.58
CA ASN A 332 -3.49 -6.11 19.40
C ASN A 332 -2.62 -4.89 19.72
N ILE A 333 -3.03 -4.04 20.69
CA ILE A 333 -2.17 -2.94 21.16
C ILE A 333 -0.91 -3.51 21.83
N ILE A 334 -1.07 -4.51 22.69
CA ILE A 334 0.04 -5.19 23.36
C ILE A 334 0.99 -5.82 22.33
N ASP A 335 0.47 -6.60 21.39
CA ASP A 335 1.29 -7.33 20.41
C ASP A 335 2.04 -6.39 19.47
N LEU A 336 1.37 -5.35 18.97
CA LEU A 336 1.99 -4.39 18.08
C LEU A 336 3.03 -3.52 18.79
N HIS A 337 2.82 -3.21 20.07
CA HIS A 337 3.83 -2.55 20.91
C HIS A 337 5.14 -3.34 20.93
N TYR A 338 5.09 -4.66 21.10
CA TYR A 338 6.28 -5.52 21.05
C TYR A 338 6.89 -5.62 19.65
N GLU A 339 6.07 -5.71 18.60
CA GLU A 339 6.54 -5.82 17.21
C GLU A 339 7.27 -4.56 16.73
N SER A 340 7.00 -3.40 17.32
CA SER A 340 7.69 -2.15 17.02
C SER A 340 9.19 -2.19 17.35
N GLY A 341 9.65 -3.21 18.10
CA GLY A 341 11.06 -3.42 18.45
C GLY A 341 11.61 -2.43 19.47
N LYS A 342 10.75 -1.59 20.06
CA LYS A 342 11.12 -0.65 21.12
C LYS A 342 10.11 -0.77 22.27
N PRO A 343 10.40 -1.61 23.27
CA PRO A 343 9.65 -1.57 24.53
C PRO A 343 9.75 -0.15 25.07
N SER A 344 8.64 0.58 25.01
CA SER A 344 8.54 1.95 25.46
C SER A 344 7.78 2.00 26.77
N ILE A 345 8.44 2.47 27.82
CA ILE A 345 7.78 2.77 29.09
C ILE A 345 6.66 3.83 28.92
N ALA A 346 6.69 4.59 27.82
CA ALA A 346 5.65 5.58 27.51
C ALA A 346 4.27 4.97 27.26
N MET A 347 4.17 3.67 26.95
CA MET A 347 2.90 2.97 26.83
C MET A 347 2.32 2.51 28.18
N ASN A 348 3.12 2.47 29.26
CA ASN A 348 2.64 2.02 30.57
C ASN A 348 1.45 2.83 31.09
N PRO A 349 1.42 4.18 31.02
CA PRO A 349 0.25 4.95 31.41
C PRO A 349 -1.03 4.54 30.67
N VAL A 350 -0.92 4.19 29.38
CA VAL A 350 -2.05 3.70 28.58
C VAL A 350 -2.51 2.34 29.11
N PHE A 351 -1.59 1.40 29.34
CA PHE A 351 -1.91 0.07 29.86
C PHE A 351 -2.47 0.09 31.30
N GLU A 352 -1.91 0.93 32.17
CA GLU A 352 -2.38 1.13 33.54
C GLU A 352 -3.80 1.70 33.55
N ASN A 353 -4.08 2.65 32.66
CA ASN A 353 -5.42 3.21 32.51
C ASN A 353 -6.43 2.17 31.99
N MET A 354 -6.05 1.34 31.01
CA MET A 354 -6.89 0.20 30.57
C MET A 354 -7.18 -0.75 31.73
N LEU A 355 -6.13 -1.13 32.48
CA LEU A 355 -6.22 -2.05 33.61
C LEU A 355 -7.18 -1.51 34.67
N LYS A 356 -7.04 -0.23 35.01
CA LYS A 356 -7.90 0.45 35.97
C LYS A 356 -9.35 0.48 35.52
N LEU A 357 -9.63 0.89 34.27
CA LEU A 357 -11.01 0.93 33.74
C LEU A 357 -11.70 -0.43 33.83
N LEU A 358 -10.99 -1.50 33.47
CA LEU A 358 -11.53 -2.87 33.55
C LEU A 358 -11.79 -3.28 35.00
N GLN A 359 -10.83 -3.05 35.91
CA GLN A 359 -10.96 -3.43 37.32
C GLN A 359 -12.03 -2.64 38.07
N ASP A 360 -12.25 -1.38 37.71
CA ASP A 360 -13.28 -0.53 38.30
C ASP A 360 -14.69 -0.92 37.80
N SER A 361 -14.79 -1.56 36.63
CA SER A 361 -16.06 -1.81 35.95
C SER A 361 -16.53 -3.27 36.01
N LEU A 362 -15.62 -4.25 36.13
CA LEU A 362 -15.93 -5.67 35.97
C LEU A 362 -15.38 -6.53 37.10
N GLN A 363 -15.96 -7.72 37.29
CA GLN A 363 -15.45 -8.65 38.28
C GLN A 363 -14.15 -9.30 37.82
N SER A 364 -13.23 -9.59 38.76
CA SER A 364 -11.89 -10.09 38.44
C SER A 364 -11.87 -11.39 37.63
N HIS A 365 -12.91 -12.23 37.75
CA HIS A 365 -13.01 -13.48 36.99
C HIS A 365 -13.32 -13.27 35.51
N GLU A 366 -14.00 -12.18 35.15
CA GLU A 366 -14.40 -11.87 33.77
C GLU A 366 -13.23 -11.31 32.94
N ILE A 367 -12.32 -10.59 33.59
CA ILE A 367 -11.19 -9.90 32.96
C ILE A 367 -9.85 -10.55 33.31
N TYR A 368 -9.87 -11.77 33.85
CA TYR A 368 -8.70 -12.38 34.47
C TYR A 368 -7.49 -12.42 33.53
N MET A 369 -7.66 -12.99 32.33
CA MET A 369 -6.56 -13.12 31.36
C MET A 369 -6.11 -11.76 30.81
N ILE A 370 -7.03 -10.83 30.58
CA ILE A 370 -6.71 -9.47 30.12
C ILE A 370 -5.86 -8.75 31.18
N THR A 371 -6.24 -8.87 32.46
CA THR A 371 -5.53 -8.29 33.60
C THR A 371 -4.10 -8.85 33.68
N TRP A 372 -3.93 -10.16 33.50
CA TRP A 372 -2.61 -10.80 33.43
C TRP A 372 -1.77 -10.27 32.27
N GLY A 373 -2.34 -10.23 31.06
CA GLY A 373 -1.65 -9.73 29.87
C GLY A 373 -1.16 -8.29 30.03
N LEU A 374 -1.99 -7.40 30.56
CA LEU A 374 -1.64 -6.00 30.83
C LEU A 374 -0.57 -5.87 31.90
N ARG A 375 -0.71 -6.54 33.05
CA ARG A 375 0.28 -6.47 34.15
C ARG A 375 1.64 -7.02 33.74
N LEU A 376 1.67 -8.16 33.04
CA LEU A 376 2.90 -8.71 32.49
C LEU A 376 3.56 -7.73 31.50
N THR A 377 2.76 -7.04 30.69
CA THR A 377 3.27 -6.05 29.72
C THR A 377 3.89 -4.84 30.41
N ILE A 378 3.20 -4.24 31.38
CA ILE A 378 3.68 -3.10 32.19
C ILE A 378 5.01 -3.45 32.87
N MET A 379 5.04 -4.59 33.56
CA MET A 379 6.22 -5.11 34.26
C MET A 379 7.39 -5.35 33.30
N THR A 380 7.12 -5.93 32.12
CA THR A 380 8.14 -6.18 31.09
C THR A 380 8.75 -4.85 30.63
N ASN A 381 7.92 -3.84 30.36
CA ASN A 381 8.39 -2.52 29.95
C ASN A 381 9.26 -1.86 31.02
N GLU A 382 8.90 -1.96 32.30
CA GLU A 382 9.71 -1.41 33.41
C GLU A 382 11.08 -2.09 33.51
N ILE A 383 11.13 -3.42 33.38
CA ILE A 383 12.38 -4.17 33.42
C ILE A 383 13.26 -3.81 32.23
N LEU A 384 12.69 -3.71 31.02
CA LEU A 384 13.41 -3.38 29.79
C LEU A 384 13.88 -1.93 29.73
N ASP A 385 13.10 -0.96 30.24
CA ASP A 385 13.52 0.44 30.33
C ASP A 385 14.68 0.61 31.30
N ASN A 386 14.58 0.02 32.49
CA ASN A 386 15.69 -0.04 33.45
C ASN A 386 16.94 -0.66 32.80
N TYR A 387 16.75 -1.70 32.00
CA TYR A 387 17.84 -2.33 31.27
C TYR A 387 18.50 -1.40 30.23
N LEU A 388 17.70 -0.76 29.37
CA LEU A 388 18.20 0.12 28.30
C LEU A 388 19.03 1.28 28.84
N LYS A 389 18.68 1.81 30.03
CA LYS A 389 19.43 2.87 30.72
C LYS A 389 20.82 2.42 31.22
N HIS A 390 21.03 1.13 31.46
CA HIS A 390 22.28 0.58 32.06
C HIS A 390 23.16 -0.18 31.05
N ARG A 391 22.83 -0.14 29.75
CA ARG A 391 23.40 -0.99 28.69
C ARG A 391 24.90 -0.82 28.43
N GLN A 392 25.55 0.23 28.93
CA GLN A 392 26.95 0.54 28.58
C GLN A 392 28.03 -0.32 29.27
N VAL A 393 27.71 -1.24 30.20
CA VAL A 393 28.73 -1.76 31.14
C VAL A 393 28.92 -3.30 31.19
N ARG A 394 28.08 -4.14 30.56
CA ARG A 394 28.10 -5.61 30.82
C ARG A 394 28.07 -6.52 29.58
N CYS A 395 28.60 -7.73 29.73
CA CYS A 395 28.57 -8.82 28.74
C CYS A 395 27.11 -9.31 28.50
N SER A 396 26.76 -9.63 27.24
CA SER A 396 25.38 -9.97 26.82
C SER A 396 24.72 -11.09 27.64
N LYS A 397 25.46 -12.14 28.00
CA LYS A 397 24.89 -13.33 28.65
C LYS A 397 24.53 -13.14 30.12
N ASP A 398 25.35 -12.43 30.87
CA ASP A 398 25.07 -12.14 32.29
C ASP A 398 23.85 -11.20 32.42
N LEU A 399 23.67 -10.37 31.40
CA LEU A 399 22.62 -9.39 31.28
C LEU A 399 21.26 -10.03 30.96
N GLU A 400 21.24 -10.97 30.01
CA GLU A 400 20.07 -11.81 29.73
C GLU A 400 19.61 -12.58 30.98
N ARG A 401 20.56 -13.15 31.74
CA ARG A 401 20.25 -13.82 33.01
C ARG A 401 19.67 -12.88 34.06
N GLU A 402 20.20 -11.66 34.17
CA GLU A 402 19.69 -10.66 35.10
C GLU A 402 18.25 -10.24 34.74
N ILE A 403 17.97 -10.01 33.45
CA ILE A 403 16.61 -9.69 32.97
C ILE A 403 15.65 -10.84 33.28
N ALA A 404 16.04 -12.08 32.95
CA ALA A 404 15.24 -13.26 33.22
C ALA A 404 14.96 -13.45 34.72
N LEU A 405 15.95 -13.21 35.58
CA LEU A 405 15.78 -13.29 37.03
C LEU A 405 14.85 -12.21 37.57
N LYS A 406 14.98 -10.96 37.11
CA LYS A 406 14.09 -9.85 37.50
C LYS A 406 12.65 -10.14 37.06
N TYR A 407 12.49 -10.63 35.83
CA TYR A 407 11.18 -11.01 35.30
C TYR A 407 10.55 -12.15 36.10
N ALA A 408 11.29 -13.24 36.34
CA ALA A 408 10.81 -14.37 37.15
C ALA A 408 10.44 -13.95 38.58
N THR A 409 11.24 -13.06 39.19
CA THR A 409 10.97 -12.53 40.54
C THR A 409 9.68 -11.72 40.57
N ALA A 410 9.47 -10.86 39.58
CA ALA A 410 8.28 -10.02 39.48
C ALA A 410 7.02 -10.84 39.16
N VAL A 411 7.12 -11.86 38.29
CA VAL A 411 6.04 -12.83 38.04
C VAL A 411 5.68 -13.59 39.33
N ASN A 412 6.68 -14.08 40.08
CA ASN A 412 6.44 -14.77 41.34
C ASN A 412 5.75 -13.86 42.37
N ALA A 413 6.18 -12.59 42.49
CA ALA A 413 5.53 -11.62 43.37
C ALA A 413 4.05 -11.39 42.97
N MET A 414 3.76 -11.30 41.66
CA MET A 414 2.40 -11.17 41.17
C MET A 414 1.56 -12.43 41.45
N VAL A 415 2.10 -13.63 41.29
CA VAL A 415 1.40 -14.88 41.64
C VAL A 415 1.04 -14.89 43.14
N LEU A 416 2.01 -14.55 44.00
CA LEU A 416 1.80 -14.49 45.45
C LEU A 416 0.70 -13.48 45.82
N GLU A 417 0.71 -12.29 45.21
CA GLU A 417 -0.35 -11.28 45.40
C GLU A 417 -1.75 -11.85 45.08
N TYR A 418 -1.90 -12.57 43.98
CA TYR A 418 -3.19 -13.16 43.58
C TYR A 418 -3.63 -14.29 44.52
N VAL A 419 -2.70 -15.10 45.00
CA VAL A 419 -2.97 -16.17 45.97
C VAL A 419 -3.40 -15.56 47.31
N GLU A 420 -2.69 -14.56 47.81
CA GLU A 420 -3.01 -13.85 49.05
C GLU A 420 -4.38 -13.17 48.98
N LYS A 421 -4.69 -12.54 47.84
CA LYS A 421 -6.00 -11.93 47.57
C LYS A 421 -7.12 -12.94 47.28
N LYS A 422 -6.80 -14.25 47.23
CA LYS A 422 -7.73 -15.35 46.93
C LYS A 422 -8.45 -15.18 45.57
N ILE A 423 -7.75 -14.61 44.60
CA ILE A 423 -8.24 -14.40 43.22
C ILE A 423 -7.38 -15.17 42.20
N PHE A 424 -6.55 -16.10 42.66
CA PHE A 424 -5.77 -16.98 41.79
C PHE A 424 -6.61 -18.16 41.30
N TYR A 425 -6.78 -18.28 39.98
CA TYR A 425 -7.53 -19.38 39.37
C TYR A 425 -6.58 -20.46 38.86
N TRP A 426 -6.46 -21.55 39.62
CA TRP A 426 -5.64 -22.71 39.24
C TRP A 426 -6.02 -23.33 37.89
N SER A 427 -7.29 -23.21 37.49
CA SER A 427 -7.78 -23.68 36.19
C SER A 427 -7.23 -22.91 34.99
N MET A 428 -6.62 -21.75 35.21
CA MET A 428 -6.05 -20.88 34.16
C MET A 428 -4.52 -20.97 34.10
N LEU A 429 -3.91 -21.95 34.77
CA LEU A 429 -2.44 -22.02 34.92
C LEU A 429 -1.74 -22.20 33.57
N ASP A 430 -2.31 -22.98 32.67
CA ASP A 430 -1.73 -23.24 31.34
C ASP A 430 -1.78 -21.97 30.47
N GLU A 431 -2.87 -21.21 30.54
CA GLU A 431 -3.04 -19.93 29.85
C GLU A 431 -2.07 -18.88 30.40
N ILE A 432 -1.94 -18.79 31.73
CA ILE A 432 -0.95 -17.93 32.39
C ILE A 432 0.48 -18.30 31.94
N ALA A 433 0.81 -19.60 31.93
CA ALA A 433 2.11 -20.06 31.47
C ALA A 433 2.35 -19.73 29.98
N GLY A 434 1.30 -19.81 29.17
CA GLY A 434 1.30 -19.40 27.77
C GLY A 434 1.63 -17.91 27.60
N GLU A 435 0.98 -17.03 28.36
CA GLU A 435 1.25 -15.59 28.37
C GLU A 435 2.68 -15.27 28.79
N ILE A 436 3.16 -15.86 29.88
CA ILE A 436 4.54 -15.70 30.37
C ILE A 436 5.54 -16.10 29.26
N LYS A 437 5.33 -17.27 28.64
CA LYS A 437 6.19 -17.76 27.56
C LYS A 437 6.14 -16.85 26.34
N HIS A 438 4.96 -16.36 25.98
CA HIS A 438 4.80 -15.43 24.86
C HIS A 438 5.61 -14.14 25.10
N LYS A 439 5.55 -13.55 26.29
CA LYS A 439 6.34 -12.35 26.64
C LYS A 439 7.84 -12.58 26.70
N LEU A 440 8.29 -13.78 27.07
CA LEU A 440 9.71 -14.14 27.05
C LEU A 440 10.28 -14.31 25.63
N HIS A 441 9.44 -14.64 24.65
CA HIS A 441 9.86 -14.82 23.25
C HIS A 441 9.91 -13.52 22.44
N LYS A 442 9.08 -12.55 22.79
CA LYS A 442 9.05 -11.21 22.19
C LYS A 442 10.18 -10.36 22.77
#